data_AF-A0A7J3HDA2-F1
#
_entry.id   AF-A0A7J3HDA2-F1
#
_cell.length_a   1.000
_cell.length_b   1.000
_cell.length_c   1.000
_cell.angle_alpha   90.00
_cell.angle_beta   90.00
_cell.angle_gamma   90.00
#
_symmetry.space_group_name_H-M   'P 1'
#
loop_
_entity.id
_entity.type
_entity.pdbx_description
1 polymer ?
#
loop_
_entity_poly.entity_id
_entity_poly.type
_entity_poly.pdbx_seq_one_letter_code
_entity_poly.pdbx_strand_id
1 'polypeptide(L)'
;MKSKFLFATILVALLIRLIPTLTTNQPFSTDTWPLIRLSRVLLANPEYKIWDDSLLGGYHNRWPAVILESTLFATLTGLEPAYFFRFVGVIITQTSMLVTTYALIRRYRGA
;
A
#
# COMPACT_ATOMS: atom_id res chain seq x y z
N MET A 1 26.73 -12.15 9.80
CA MET A 1 26.21 -11.19 10.82
C MET A 1 25.54 -9.96 10.20
N LYS A 2 26.15 -9.24 9.24
CA LYS A 2 25.57 -8.02 8.64
C LYS A 2 24.14 -8.19 8.08
N SER A 3 23.84 -9.31 7.42
CA SER A 3 22.50 -9.60 6.89
C SER A 3 21.43 -9.77 8.00
N LYS A 4 21.79 -10.36 9.15
CA LYS A 4 20.86 -10.53 10.28
C LYS A 4 20.49 -9.19 10.90
N PHE A 5 21.47 -8.29 11.04
CA PHE A 5 21.22 -6.93 11.52
C PHE A 5 20.35 -6.14 10.54
N LEU A 6 20.65 -6.19 9.24
CA LEU A 6 19.82 -5.54 8.22
C LEU A 6 18.37 -6.03 8.27
N PHE A 7 18.18 -7.35 8.35
CA PHE A 7 16.85 -7.94 8.47
C PHE A 7 16.13 -7.46 9.73
N ALA A 8 16.80 -7.47 10.88
CA ALA A 8 16.22 -6.99 12.14
C ALA A 8 15.84 -5.50 12.05
N THR A 9 16.68 -4.65 11.45
CA THR A 9 16.39 -3.23 11.24
C THR A 9 15.16 -3.04 10.35
N ILE A 10 15.07 -3.78 9.23
CA ILE A 10 13.89 -3.72 8.34
C ILE A 10 12.63 -4.18 9.09
N LEU A 11 12.72 -5.26 9.85
CA LEU A 11 11.59 -5.79 10.62
C LEU A 11 11.09 -4.80 11.67
N VAL A 12 12.01 -4.20 12.45
CA VAL A 12 11.63 -3.18 13.45
C VAL A 12 11.00 -1.96 12.78
N ALA A 13 11.57 -1.48 11.67
CA ALA A 13 11.02 -0.35 10.93
C ALA A 13 9.60 -0.64 10.39
N LEU A 14 9.36 -1.85 9.90
CA LEU A 14 8.04 -2.31 9.46
C LEU A 14 7.03 -2.34 10.63
N LEU A 15 7.42 -2.94 11.76
CA LEU A 15 6.55 -3.04 12.94
C LEU A 15 6.14 -1.65 13.46
N ILE A 16 7.08 -0.70 13.52
CA ILE A 16 6.79 0.68 13.93
C ILE A 16 5.72 1.31 13.02
N ARG A 17 5.79 1.06 11.71
CA ARG A 17 4.83 1.61 10.74
C ARG A 17 3.44 0.98 10.82
N LEU A 18 3.34 -0.22 11.38
CA LEU A 18 2.06 -0.89 11.62
C LEU A 18 1.38 -0.47 12.93
N ILE A 19 2.11 0.19 13.86
CA ILE A 19 1.55 0.63 15.16
C ILE A 19 0.20 1.34 15.01
N PRO A 20 0.02 2.34 14.13
CA PRO A 20 -1.25 3.06 14.04
C PRO A 20 -2.43 2.12 13.71
N THR A 21 -2.22 1.18 12.79
CA THR A 21 -3.24 0.21 12.41
C THR A 21 -3.49 -0.82 13.51
N LEU A 22 -2.46 -1.26 14.23
CA LEU A 22 -2.59 -2.21 15.33
C LEU A 22 -3.30 -1.61 16.55
N THR A 23 -3.20 -0.29 16.78
CA THR A 23 -3.84 0.38 17.92
C THR A 23 -5.23 0.91 17.59
N THR A 24 -5.46 1.42 16.39
CA THR A 24 -6.74 2.07 16.02
C THR A 24 -7.67 1.18 15.21
N ASN A 25 -7.17 0.07 14.67
CA ASN A 25 -7.87 -0.76 13.68
C ASN A 25 -8.22 -0.01 12.38
N GLN A 26 -7.59 1.15 12.12
CA GLN A 26 -7.80 2.02 10.96
C GLN A 26 -6.54 2.14 10.09
N PRO A 27 -6.66 2.53 8.81
CA PRO A 27 -5.50 2.93 8.02
C PRO A 27 -4.86 4.20 8.60
N PHE A 28 -3.55 4.36 8.41
CA PHE A 28 -2.78 5.45 9.01
C PHE A 28 -3.16 6.86 8.51
N SER A 29 -3.51 7.01 7.23
CA SER A 29 -3.75 8.31 6.61
C SER A 29 -5.22 8.49 6.22
N THR A 30 -5.78 9.68 6.50
CA THR A 30 -7.11 10.09 6.06
C THR A 30 -7.27 10.10 4.55
N ASP A 31 -6.18 10.31 3.81
CA ASP A 31 -6.18 10.36 2.35
C ASP A 31 -6.40 8.99 1.72
N THR A 32 -6.35 7.91 2.51
CA THR A 32 -6.65 6.55 2.03
C THR A 32 -8.14 6.28 1.91
N TRP A 33 -9.00 7.01 2.62
CA TRP A 33 -10.44 6.76 2.63
C TRP A 33 -11.11 6.90 1.26
N PRO A 34 -10.82 7.94 0.46
CA PRO A 34 -11.31 8.01 -0.91
C PRO A 34 -10.84 6.83 -1.76
N LEU A 35 -9.60 6.37 -1.60
CA LEU A 35 -9.04 5.25 -2.36
C LEU A 35 -9.74 3.93 -2.00
N ILE A 36 -9.99 3.69 -0.71
CA ILE A 36 -10.78 2.55 -0.24
C ILE A 36 -12.18 2.58 -0.86
N ARG A 37 -12.85 3.75 -0.83
CA ARG A 37 -14.18 3.92 -1.43
C ARG A 37 -14.17 3.60 -2.92
N LEU A 38 -13.23 4.16 -3.69
CA LEU A 38 -13.15 3.92 -5.14
C LEU A 38 -12.87 2.45 -5.46
N SER A 39 -12.04 1.79 -4.66
CA SER A 39 -11.75 0.36 -4.82
C SER A 39 -12.99 -0.49 -4.55
N ARG A 40 -13.80 -0.14 -3.53
CA ARG A 40 -15.10 -0.79 -3.31
C ARG A 40 -16.07 -0.55 -4.48
N VAL A 41 -16.08 0.65 -5.09
CA VAL A 41 -16.92 0.95 -6.26
C VAL A 41 -16.56 0.06 -7.45
N LEU A 42 -15.26 -0.11 -7.74
CA LEU A 42 -14.81 -0.97 -8.84
C LEU A 42 -15.07 -2.45 -8.58
N LEU A 43 -14.94 -2.91 -7.33
CA LEU A 43 -15.30 -4.28 -6.98
C LEU A 43 -16.80 -4.56 -7.17
N ALA A 44 -17.64 -3.58 -6.83
CA ALA A 44 -19.09 -3.71 -6.97
C ALA A 44 -19.58 -3.57 -8.42
N ASN A 45 -18.80 -2.90 -9.29
CA ASN A 45 -19.16 -2.59 -10.68
C ASN A 45 -17.94 -2.86 -11.59
N PRO A 46 -17.61 -4.14 -11.86
CA PRO A 46 -16.40 -4.51 -12.60
C PRO A 46 -16.38 -4.02 -14.06
N GLU A 47 -17.53 -3.63 -14.61
CA GLU A 47 -17.67 -3.02 -15.93
C GLU A 47 -17.24 -1.54 -15.96
N TYR A 48 -17.11 -0.89 -14.80
CA TYR A 48 -16.69 0.50 -14.73
C TYR A 48 -15.22 0.64 -15.14
N LYS A 49 -14.97 1.61 -16.03
CA LYS A 49 -13.62 1.94 -16.44
C LYS A 49 -12.98 2.80 -15.36
N ILE A 50 -11.73 2.48 -15.02
CA ILE A 50 -10.94 3.23 -14.04
C ILE A 50 -10.78 4.73 -14.42
N TRP A 51 -10.92 5.08 -15.69
CA TRP A 51 -10.81 6.47 -16.19
C TRP A 51 -12.16 7.20 -16.27
N ASP A 52 -13.25 6.62 -15.76
CA ASP A 52 -14.56 7.27 -15.78
C ASP A 52 -14.67 8.31 -14.66
N ASP A 53 -14.37 9.57 -15.01
CA ASP A 53 -14.41 10.70 -14.08
C ASP A 53 -15.81 10.96 -13.51
N SER A 54 -16.87 10.62 -14.25
CA SER A 54 -18.25 10.82 -13.79
C SER A 54 -18.62 9.88 -12.64
N LEU A 55 -18.07 8.66 -12.66
CA LEU A 55 -18.33 7.63 -11.65
C LEU A 55 -17.30 7.66 -10.50
N LEU A 56 -16.05 8.04 -10.80
CA LEU A 56 -14.92 7.93 -9.86
C LEU A 56 -14.39 9.27 -9.35
N GLY A 57 -14.98 10.39 -9.79
CA GLY A 57 -14.74 11.73 -9.23
C GLY A 57 -13.50 12.45 -9.76
N GLY A 58 -12.82 11.91 -10.78
CA GLY A 58 -11.80 12.61 -11.57
C GLY A 58 -10.46 12.95 -10.90
N TYR A 59 -10.32 12.84 -9.58
CA TYR A 59 -9.08 13.18 -8.88
C TYR A 59 -8.15 11.97 -8.71
N HIS A 60 -8.55 10.98 -7.91
CA HIS A 60 -7.69 9.83 -7.59
C HIS A 60 -7.60 8.80 -8.72
N ASN A 61 -8.65 8.71 -9.54
CA ASN A 61 -8.75 7.75 -10.64
C ASN A 61 -7.80 8.10 -11.82
N ARG A 62 -7.25 9.32 -11.85
CA ARG A 62 -6.13 9.70 -12.74
C ARG A 62 -4.81 9.03 -12.38
N TRP A 63 -4.64 8.60 -11.13
CA TRP A 63 -3.46 7.90 -10.62
C TRP A 63 -3.88 6.53 -10.06
N PRO A 64 -4.31 5.61 -10.93
CA PRO A 64 -5.12 4.47 -10.51
C PRO A 64 -4.36 3.34 -9.84
N ALA A 65 -3.02 3.38 -9.83
CA ALA A 65 -2.19 2.26 -9.43
C ALA A 65 -2.63 1.67 -8.07
N VAL A 66 -2.75 2.51 -7.05
CA VAL A 66 -3.11 2.06 -5.69
C VAL A 66 -4.57 1.57 -5.61
N ILE A 67 -5.48 2.17 -6.40
CA ILE A 67 -6.87 1.74 -6.48
C ILE A 67 -6.93 0.33 -7.10
N LEU A 68 -6.25 0.12 -8.23
CA LEU A 68 -6.20 -1.15 -8.94
C LEU A 68 -5.50 -2.23 -8.12
N GLU A 69 -4.39 -1.91 -7.45
CA GLU A 69 -3.67 -2.85 -6.57
C GLU A 69 -4.55 -3.32 -5.41
N SER A 70 -5.25 -2.40 -4.74
CA SER A 70 -6.13 -2.78 -3.63
C SER A 70 -7.38 -3.53 -4.09
N THR A 71 -7.89 -3.22 -5.28
CA THR A 71 -8.99 -3.94 -5.94
C THR A 71 -8.55 -5.37 -6.31
N LEU A 72 -7.36 -5.51 -6.89
CA LEU A 72 -6.78 -6.81 -7.21
C LEU A 72 -6.53 -7.63 -5.94
N PHE A 73 -5.97 -7.03 -4.90
CA PHE A 73 -5.79 -7.66 -3.59
C PHE A 73 -7.11 -8.20 -3.04
N ALA A 74 -8.17 -7.39 -3.06
CA ALA A 74 -9.48 -7.79 -2.57
C ALA A 74 -10.07 -8.92 -3.43
N THR A 75 -9.89 -8.87 -4.75
CA THR A 75 -10.33 -9.92 -5.68
C THR A 75 -9.62 -11.26 -5.42
N LEU A 76 -8.31 -11.23 -5.16
CA LEU A 76 -7.51 -12.44 -4.95
C LEU A 76 -7.69 -13.06 -3.55
N THR A 77 -7.96 -12.23 -2.54
CA THR A 77 -7.99 -12.68 -1.14
C THR A 77 -9.40 -12.80 -0.56
N GLY A 78 -10.40 -12.18 -1.21
CA GLY A 78 -11.75 -12.02 -0.66
C GLY A 78 -11.82 -11.04 0.52
N LEU A 79 -10.72 -10.37 0.87
CA LEU A 79 -10.68 -9.39 1.96
C LEU A 79 -11.10 -8.01 1.47
N GLU A 80 -11.58 -7.17 2.39
CA GLU A 80 -11.96 -5.81 2.08
C GLU A 80 -10.75 -4.96 1.65
N PRO A 81 -10.88 -4.03 0.67
CA PRO A 81 -9.81 -3.11 0.29
C PRO A 81 -9.15 -2.39 1.46
N ALA A 82 -9.88 -2.10 2.54
CA ALA A 82 -9.32 -1.48 3.74
C ALA A 82 -8.13 -2.27 4.32
N TYR A 83 -8.13 -3.61 4.24
CA TYR A 83 -6.99 -4.44 4.70
C TYR A 83 -5.72 -4.19 3.90
N PHE A 84 -5.84 -3.86 2.60
CA PHE A 84 -4.70 -3.47 1.79
C PHE A 84 -4.04 -2.21 2.35
N PHE A 85 -4.81 -1.14 2.57
CA PHE A 85 -4.29 0.14 3.07
C PHE A 85 -3.81 0.08 4.52
N ARG A 86 -4.35 -0.84 5.31
CA ARG A 86 -3.98 -1.08 6.71
C ARG A 86 -2.67 -1.86 6.85
N PHE A 87 -2.47 -2.86 6.00
CA PHE A 87 -1.36 -3.81 6.18
C PHE A 87 -0.52 -3.95 4.91
N VAL A 88 -1.10 -4.50 3.85
CA VAL A 88 -0.34 -4.97 2.69
C VAL A 88 0.38 -3.84 1.96
N GLY A 89 -0.33 -2.75 1.66
CA GLY A 89 0.25 -1.57 1.04
C GLY A 89 1.33 -0.92 1.91
N VAL A 90 1.16 -0.93 3.25
CA VAL A 90 2.20 -0.45 4.19
C VAL A 90 3.44 -1.33 4.10
N ILE A 91 3.28 -2.65 4.15
CA ILE A 91 4.40 -3.60 4.09
C ILE A 91 5.15 -3.47 2.75
N ILE A 92 4.43 -3.42 1.63
CA ILE A 92 5.01 -3.29 0.29
C ILE A 92 5.80 -1.98 0.18
N THR A 93 5.19 -0.84 0.50
CA THR A 93 5.83 0.47 0.35
C THR A 93 7.05 0.63 1.26
N GLN A 94 6.94 0.22 2.53
CA GLN A 94 8.05 0.32 3.47
C GLN A 94 9.20 -0.63 3.10
N THR A 95 8.90 -1.88 2.74
CA THR A 95 9.93 -2.83 2.32
C THR A 95 10.63 -2.35 1.06
N SER A 96 9.86 -1.90 0.05
CA SER A 96 10.42 -1.40 -1.21
C SER A 96 11.32 -0.19 -0.98
N MET A 97 10.90 0.76 -0.13
CA MET A 97 11.69 1.95 0.20
C MET A 97 13.00 1.59 0.92
N LEU A 98 12.93 0.73 1.94
CA LEU A 98 14.10 0.34 2.74
C LEU A 98 15.11 -0.45 1.89
N VAL A 99 14.64 -1.43 1.12
CA VAL A 99 15.49 -2.25 0.25
C VAL A 99 16.11 -1.41 -0.86
N THR A 100 15.33 -0.55 -1.52
CA THR A 100 15.84 0.31 -2.60
C THR A 100 16.87 1.29 -2.05
N THR A 101 16.59 1.92 -0.91
CA THR A 101 17.54 2.84 -0.27
C THR A 101 18.83 2.14 0.11
N TYR A 102 18.75 0.95 0.72
CA TYR A 102 19.93 0.16 1.03
C TYR A 102 20.74 -0.20 -0.23
N ALA A 103 20.06 -0.66 -1.29
CA ALA A 103 20.69 -1.03 -2.55
C ALA A 103 21.40 0.17 -3.22
N LEU A 104 20.76 1.34 -3.22
CA LEU A 104 21.34 2.57 -3.76
C LEU A 104 22.58 3.00 -2.96
N ILE A 105 22.48 3.08 -1.62
CA ILE A 105 23.62 3.46 -0.76
C ILE A 105 24.78 2.50 -0.97
N ARG A 106 24.49 1.20 -1.04
CA ARG A 106 25.48 0.16 -1.29
C ARG A 106 26.19 0.38 -2.63
N ARG A 107 25.43 0.61 -3.70
CA ARG A 107 25.96 0.88 -5.05
C ARG A 107 26.85 2.12 -5.07
N TYR A 108 26.44 3.22 -4.44
CA TYR A 108 27.20 4.47 -4.46
C TYR A 108 28.42 4.46 -3.53
N ARG A 109 28.42 3.67 -2.46
CA ARG A 109 29.56 3.54 -1.53
C ARG A 109 30.59 2.47 -1.94
N GLY A 110 30.41 1.79 -3.08
CA GLY A 110 31.37 0.83 -3.61
C GLY A 110 31.52 -0.47 -2.78
N ALA A 111 30.46 -0.92 -2.10
CA ALA A 111 30.45 -2.13 -1.27
C ALA A 111 29.49 -3.22 -1.77
#